data_AF-A0A7S1W2M2-F1
#
_entry.id   AF-A0A7S1W2M2-F1
#
_cell.length_a   1.000
_cell.length_b   1.000
_cell.length_c   1.000
_cell.angle_alpha   90.00
_cell.angle_beta   90.00
_cell.angle_gamma   90.00
#
_symmetry.space_group_name_H-M   'P 1'
#
loop_
_entity.id
_entity.type
_entity.pdbx_description
1 polymer ?
#
loop_
_entity_poly.entity_id
_entity_poly.type
_entity_poly.pdbx_seq_one_letter_code
_entity_poly.pdbx_strand_id
1 'polypeptide(L)'
;RHVGNVPPHLCQRCDLGFRLPALRYRCSECLGVQVIAHPMFLYQPTPNDVTEDTWVCHRCQDQRRWRLLVEDIPRVPPEELPAGWGARGDVLARAREIAMRDRRRPMQGPGYPVHEAMGGGWGSWLLGKLSVVAVA
;
A
#
# COMPACT_ATOMS: atom_id res chain seq x y z
N ARG A 1 -4.82 22.30 -24.53
CA ARG A 1 -4.75 21.25 -23.48
C ARG A 1 -3.26 20.99 -23.24
N HIS A 2 -2.77 21.21 -22.02
CA HIS A 2 -1.34 21.05 -21.70
C HIS A 2 -0.93 19.58 -21.86
N VAL A 3 -0.17 19.29 -22.90
CA VAL A 3 0.55 18.03 -23.05
C VAL A 3 1.78 18.17 -22.17
N GLY A 4 1.68 17.71 -20.92
CA GLY A 4 2.84 17.57 -20.05
C GLY A 4 3.85 16.64 -20.72
N ASN A 5 5.12 17.00 -20.68
CA ASN A 5 6.24 16.39 -21.38
C ASN A 5 6.31 14.85 -21.13
N VAL A 6 5.70 14.05 -22.01
CA VAL A 6 5.77 12.58 -21.96
C VAL A 6 7.15 12.16 -22.47
N PRO A 7 7.91 11.33 -21.74
CA PRO A 7 9.19 10.80 -22.23
C PRO A 7 8.99 10.13 -23.60
N PRO A 8 9.86 10.39 -24.61
CA PRO A 8 9.61 10.03 -26.02
C PRO A 8 9.54 8.53 -26.35
N HIS A 9 9.53 7.63 -25.37
CA HIS A 9 9.62 6.17 -25.58
C HIS A 9 8.78 5.33 -24.60
N LEU A 10 7.72 5.89 -24.01
CA LEU A 10 6.85 5.11 -23.13
C LEU A 10 5.93 4.18 -23.93
N CYS A 11 5.76 2.94 -23.45
CA CYS A 11 4.69 2.09 -23.95
C CYS A 11 3.32 2.68 -23.53
N GLN A 12 2.25 2.26 -24.21
CA GLN A 12 0.89 2.77 -23.97
C GLN A 12 0.47 2.69 -22.49
N ARG A 13 0.84 1.61 -21.79
CA ARG A 13 0.53 1.45 -20.36
C ARG A 13 1.28 2.44 -19.49
N CYS A 14 2.58 2.61 -19.73
CA CYS A 14 3.37 3.60 -19.00
C CYS A 14 2.83 5.01 -19.25
N ASP A 15 2.54 5.38 -20.51
CA ASP A 15 1.94 6.67 -20.85
C ASP A 15 0.62 6.91 -20.11
N LEU A 16 -0.28 5.91 -20.11
CA LEU A 16 -1.52 5.98 -19.34
C LEU A 16 -1.24 6.28 -17.87
N GLY A 17 -0.31 5.54 -17.26
CA GLY A 17 0.10 5.74 -15.88
C GLY A 17 0.53 7.16 -15.54
N PHE A 18 1.29 7.80 -16.44
CA PHE A 18 1.72 9.20 -16.29
C PHE A 18 0.60 10.23 -16.50
N ARG A 19 -0.42 9.91 -17.31
CA ARG A 19 -1.58 10.79 -17.53
C ARG A 19 -2.61 10.71 -16.39
N LEU A 20 -2.64 9.58 -15.68
CA LEU A 20 -3.53 9.39 -14.55
C LEU A 20 -3.07 10.22 -13.34
N PRO A 21 -4.01 10.64 -12.48
CA PRO A 21 -3.64 11.28 -11.24
C PRO A 21 -2.92 10.27 -10.33
N ALA A 22 -1.98 10.71 -9.49
CA ALA A 22 -1.16 9.83 -8.66
C ALA A 22 -2.02 8.81 -7.86
N LEU A 23 -2.03 7.56 -8.34
CA LEU A 23 -2.77 6.44 -7.76
C LEU A 23 -1.93 5.76 -6.69
N ARG A 24 -2.56 5.46 -5.56
CA ARG A 24 -1.91 4.84 -4.41
C ARG A 24 -2.26 3.36 -4.36
N TYR A 25 -1.26 2.55 -4.09
CA TYR A 25 -1.38 1.11 -3.99
C TYR A 25 -0.91 0.65 -2.61
N ARG A 26 -1.56 -0.39 -2.09
CA ARG A 26 -1.19 -1.08 -0.86
C ARG A 26 -0.41 -2.36 -1.20
N CYS A 27 0.76 -2.52 -0.60
CA CYS A 27 1.57 -3.73 -0.71
C CYS A 27 0.84 -4.92 -0.05
N SER A 28 0.87 -6.10 -0.67
CA SER A 28 0.25 -7.32 -0.12
C SER A 28 0.88 -7.77 1.20
N GLU A 29 2.19 -7.54 1.38
CA GLU A 29 2.94 -8.08 2.51
C GLU A 29 3.04 -7.08 3.67
N CYS A 30 3.70 -5.94 3.46
CA CYS A 30 3.92 -4.98 4.54
C CYS A 30 2.74 -4.02 4.77
N LEU A 31 1.70 -4.12 3.94
CA LEU A 31 0.52 -3.24 3.95
C LEU A 31 0.83 -1.75 3.79
N GLY A 32 2.07 -1.40 3.48
CA GLY A 32 2.52 -0.04 3.19
C GLY A 32 1.86 0.51 1.93
N VAL A 33 1.69 1.82 1.88
CA VAL A 33 1.11 2.51 0.73
C VAL A 33 2.21 3.19 -0.07
N GLN A 34 2.18 3.05 -1.39
CA GLN A 34 3.12 3.65 -2.34
C GLN A 34 2.36 4.18 -3.55
N VAL A 35 2.81 5.31 -4.10
CA VAL A 35 2.37 5.75 -5.43
C VAL A 35 3.19 5.01 -6.47
N ILE A 36 2.51 4.37 -7.43
CA ILE A 36 3.17 3.63 -8.51
C ILE A 36 2.73 4.28 -9.82
N ALA A 37 3.68 4.78 -10.59
CA ALA A 37 3.42 5.44 -11.87
C ALA A 37 2.90 4.45 -12.91
N HIS A 38 3.39 3.20 -12.92
CA HIS A 38 2.85 2.15 -13.77
C HIS A 38 1.41 1.82 -13.35
N PRO A 39 0.43 1.72 -14.27
CA PRO A 39 -0.97 1.48 -13.95
C PRO A 39 -1.20 0.02 -13.52
N MET A 40 -0.73 -0.32 -12.32
CA MET A 40 -0.80 -1.67 -11.75
C MET A 40 -2.25 -2.18 -11.65
N PHE A 41 -3.26 -1.31 -11.56
CA PHE A 41 -4.67 -1.72 -11.52
C PHE A 41 -5.11 -2.51 -12.77
N LEU A 42 -4.42 -2.38 -13.91
CA LEU A 42 -4.69 -3.17 -15.12
C LEU A 42 -4.41 -4.67 -14.95
N TYR A 43 -3.60 -5.04 -13.94
CA TYR A 43 -3.22 -6.42 -13.62
C TYR A 43 -3.99 -6.96 -12.42
N GLN A 44 -5.02 -6.25 -11.96
CA GLN A 44 -5.79 -6.63 -10.79
C GLN A 44 -7.08 -7.33 -11.25
N PRO A 45 -7.34 -8.59 -10.90
CA PRO A 45 -8.50 -9.33 -11.41
C PRO A 45 -9.85 -8.70 -11.03
N THR A 46 -9.98 -8.27 -9.78
CA THR A 46 -11.15 -7.53 -9.28
C THR A 46 -10.69 -6.31 -8.49
N PRO A 47 -11.58 -5.32 -8.20
CA PRO A 47 -11.20 -4.12 -7.46
C PRO A 47 -10.66 -4.36 -6.03
N ASN A 48 -10.85 -5.56 -5.47
CA ASN A 48 -10.42 -5.91 -4.11
C ASN A 48 -9.21 -6.86 -4.06
N ASP A 49 -8.79 -7.41 -5.19
CA ASP A 49 -7.70 -8.38 -5.26
C ASP A 49 -6.34 -7.70 -5.30
N VAL A 50 -5.29 -8.49 -5.07
CA VAL A 50 -3.93 -8.08 -5.40
C VAL A 50 -3.68 -8.31 -6.89
N THR A 51 -2.73 -7.57 -7.45
CA THR A 51 -2.30 -7.69 -8.83
C THR A 51 -1.68 -9.06 -9.11
N GLU A 52 -1.84 -9.56 -10.32
CA GLU A 52 -1.14 -10.77 -10.80
C GLU A 52 0.36 -10.48 -11.01
N ASP A 53 0.67 -9.31 -11.57
CA ASP A 53 2.03 -8.82 -11.74
C ASP A 53 2.59 -8.20 -10.46
N THR A 54 3.93 -8.13 -10.40
CA THR A 54 4.66 -7.55 -9.28
C THR A 54 5.28 -6.20 -9.62
N TRP A 55 5.49 -5.39 -8.58
CA TRP A 55 6.27 -4.15 -8.65
C TRP A 55 7.10 -3.97 -7.38
N VAL A 56 8.17 -3.18 -7.48
CA VAL A 56 9.09 -2.94 -6.36
C VAL A 56 8.42 -2.21 -5.21
N CYS A 57 8.54 -2.77 -4.01
CA CYS A 57 8.12 -2.14 -2.76
C CYS A 57 9.34 -1.51 -2.07
N HIS A 58 9.34 -0.19 -1.89
CA HIS A 58 10.49 0.50 -1.27
C HIS A 58 10.70 0.13 0.20
N ARG A 59 9.64 -0.30 0.91
CA ARG A 59 9.73 -0.74 2.31
C ARG A 59 10.21 -2.18 2.45
N CYS A 60 9.71 -3.08 1.59
CA CYS A 60 10.13 -4.48 1.61
C CYS A 60 11.48 -4.70 0.91
N GLN A 61 11.89 -3.75 0.06
CA GLN A 61 13.06 -3.85 -0.81
C GLN A 61 13.01 -5.07 -1.75
N ASP A 62 11.81 -5.43 -2.22
CA ASP A 62 11.56 -6.63 -3.03
C ASP A 62 10.34 -6.42 -3.95
N GLN A 63 10.18 -7.31 -4.94
CA GLN A 63 9.02 -7.40 -5.81
C GLN A 63 7.81 -7.92 -5.03
N ARG A 64 6.72 -7.17 -5.09
CA ARG A 64 5.49 -7.46 -4.33
C ARG A 64 4.28 -7.28 -5.21
N ARG A 65 3.18 -7.92 -4.80
CA ARG A 65 1.87 -7.67 -5.41
C ARG A 65 1.21 -6.48 -4.72
N TRP A 66 0.34 -5.81 -5.46
CA TRP A 66 -0.22 -4.53 -5.07
C TRP A 66 -1.73 -4.55 -5.18
N ARG A 67 -2.40 -3.75 -4.39
CA ARG A 67 -3.83 -3.51 -4.54
C ARG A 67 -4.08 -2.01 -4.61
N LEU A 68 -4.81 -1.55 -5.63
CA LEU A 68 -5.21 -0.15 -5.70
C LEU A 68 -6.01 0.21 -4.44
N LEU A 69 -5.72 1.36 -3.82
CA LEU A 69 -6.54 1.83 -2.72
C LEU A 69 -7.96 2.12 -3.20
N VAL A 70 -8.93 1.68 -2.42
CA VAL A 70 -10.36 1.72 -2.77
C VAL A 70 -10.82 3.16 -3.01
N GLU A 71 -10.25 4.11 -2.28
CA GLU A 71 -10.53 5.53 -2.41
C GLU A 71 -10.04 6.10 -3.76
N ASP A 72 -9.08 5.44 -4.40
CA ASP A 72 -8.51 5.86 -5.68
C ASP A 72 -9.18 5.19 -6.89
N ILE A 73 -10.03 4.16 -6.69
CA ILE A 73 -10.82 3.54 -7.78
C ILE A 73 -11.63 4.56 -8.59
N PRO A 74 -12.37 5.53 -7.98
CA PRO A 74 -13.15 6.51 -8.74
C PRO A 74 -12.31 7.44 -9.62
N ARG A 75 -10.99 7.53 -9.36
CA ARG A 75 -10.04 8.37 -10.09
C ARG A 75 -9.57 7.71 -11.39
N VAL A 76 -9.83 6.42 -11.57
CA VAL A 76 -9.60 5.72 -12.85
C VAL A 76 -10.69 6.14 -13.84
N PRO A 77 -10.34 6.61 -15.06
CA PRO A 77 -11.31 6.92 -16.10
C PRO A 77 -12.18 5.72 -16.48
N PRO A 78 -13.46 5.91 -16.81
CA PRO A 78 -14.38 4.83 -17.20
C PRO A 78 -13.82 3.91 -18.29
N GLU A 79 -13.21 4.51 -19.30
CA GLU A 79 -12.67 3.87 -20.49
C GLU A 79 -11.41 3.03 -20.24
N GLU A 80 -10.73 3.27 -19.12
CA GLU A 80 -9.51 2.55 -18.72
C GLU A 80 -9.80 1.49 -17.66
N LEU A 81 -11.03 1.38 -17.16
CA LEU A 81 -11.39 0.35 -16.19
C LEU A 81 -11.18 -1.05 -16.78
N PRO A 82 -10.53 -1.98 -16.07
CA PRO A 82 -10.36 -3.34 -16.56
C PRO A 82 -11.71 -3.98 -16.84
N ALA A 83 -11.88 -4.58 -18.03
CA ALA A 83 -13.14 -5.21 -18.42
C ALA A 83 -13.59 -6.30 -17.42
N GLY A 84 -12.64 -7.00 -16.81
CA GLY A 84 -12.89 -8.02 -15.78
C GLY A 84 -13.49 -7.47 -14.47
N TRP A 85 -13.43 -6.15 -14.22
CA TRP A 85 -14.03 -5.54 -13.04
C TRP A 85 -15.55 -5.34 -13.16
N GLY A 86 -16.10 -5.42 -14.38
CA GLY A 86 -17.51 -5.18 -14.66
C GLY A 86 -17.82 -3.72 -15.00
N ALA A 87 -19.12 -3.38 -14.99
CA ALA A 87 -19.56 -2.03 -15.35
C ALA A 87 -19.12 -1.00 -14.29
N ARG A 88 -18.86 0.24 -14.71
CA ARG A 88 -18.39 1.31 -13.80
C ARG A 88 -19.28 1.49 -12.57
N GLY A 89 -20.60 1.39 -12.72
CA GLY A 89 -21.55 1.47 -11.60
C GLY A 89 -21.27 0.41 -10.54
N ASP A 90 -21.09 -0.84 -10.97
CA ASP A 90 -20.83 -1.99 -10.10
C ASP A 90 -19.46 -1.86 -9.43
N VAL A 91 -18.44 -1.42 -10.17
CA VAL A 91 -17.10 -1.15 -9.63
C VAL A 91 -17.14 -0.11 -8.51
N LEU A 92 -17.86 1.00 -8.73
CA LEU A 92 -17.98 2.05 -7.72
C LEU A 92 -18.83 1.62 -6.53
N ALA A 93 -19.90 0.84 -6.76
CA ALA A 93 -20.70 0.26 -5.68
C ALA A 93 -19.83 -0.68 -4.82
N ARG A 94 -19.06 -1.56 -5.46
CA ARG A 94 -18.13 -2.47 -4.79
C ARG A 94 -17.04 -1.74 -4.02
N ALA A 95 -16.48 -0.68 -4.59
CA ALA A 95 -15.52 0.18 -3.89
C ALA A 95 -16.13 0.77 -2.61
N ARG A 96 -17.37 1.28 -2.67
CA ARG A 96 -18.07 1.79 -1.47
C ARG A 96 -18.29 0.70 -0.43
N GLU A 97 -18.68 -0.51 -0.83
CA GLU A 97 -18.82 -1.66 0.08
C GLU A 97 -17.50 -1.99 0.80
N ILE A 98 -16.39 -2.05 0.06
CA ILE A 98 -15.07 -2.35 0.65
C ILE A 98 -14.66 -1.24 1.62
N ALA A 99 -14.82 0.04 1.24
CA ALA A 99 -14.52 1.17 2.12
C ALA A 99 -15.35 1.15 3.40
N MET A 100 -16.64 0.79 3.30
CA MET A 100 -17.51 0.62 4.47
C MET A 100 -17.05 -0.54 5.36
N ARG A 101 -16.64 -1.67 4.79
CA ARG A 101 -16.11 -2.82 5.53
C ARG A 101 -14.81 -2.47 6.26
N ASP A 102 -13.89 -1.79 5.60
CA ASP A 102 -12.59 -1.42 6.16
C ASP A 102 -12.74 -0.40 7.30
N ARG A 103 -13.71 0.53 7.21
CA ARG A 103 -14.04 1.45 8.32
C ARG A 103 -14.65 0.75 9.54
N ARG A 104 -15.41 -0.32 9.33
CA ARG A 104 -16.03 -1.10 10.42
C ARG A 104 -15.05 -2.06 11.08
N ARG A 105 -13.91 -2.36 10.45
CA ARG A 105 -12.91 -3.23 11.03
C ARG A 105 -12.26 -2.46 12.19
N PRO A 106 -12.45 -2.91 13.45
CA PRO A 106 -11.79 -2.25 14.57
C PRO A 106 -10.29 -2.23 14.29
N MET A 107 -9.69 -1.07 14.48
CA MET A 107 -8.26 -0.85 14.28
C MET A 107 -7.52 -1.74 15.29
N GLN A 108 -7.26 -2.99 14.92
CA GLN A 108 -6.24 -3.81 15.56
C GLN A 108 -4.92 -3.16 15.17
N GLY A 109 -4.58 -2.09 15.88
CA GLY A 109 -3.24 -1.54 15.84
C GLY A 109 -2.24 -2.65 16.20
N PRO A 110 -0.97 -2.52 15.80
CA PRO A 110 0.06 -3.35 16.39
C PRO A 110 -0.09 -3.24 17.91
N GLY A 111 -0.16 -4.37 18.61
CA GLY A 111 -0.09 -4.38 20.06
C GLY A 111 1.27 -3.85 20.49
N TYR A 112 1.39 -2.53 20.58
CA TYR A 112 2.49 -1.90 21.28
C TYR A 112 2.21 -2.15 22.76
N PRO A 113 3.09 -2.83 23.51
CA PRO A 113 2.97 -2.85 24.96
C PRO A 113 3.07 -1.40 25.43
N VAL A 114 1.98 -0.90 26.01
CA VAL A 114 2.02 0.31 26.82
C VAL A 114 2.92 0.00 28.00
N HIS A 115 4.19 0.41 27.92
CA HIS A 115 5.02 0.50 29.10
C HIS A 115 4.43 1.62 29.94
N GLU A 116 3.62 1.21 30.91
CA GLU A 116 2.97 2.03 31.91
C GLU A 116 4.05 2.85 32.63
N ALA A 117 4.09 4.14 32.33
CA ALA A 117 4.92 5.10 33.02
C ALA A 117 4.32 5.33 34.42
N MET A 118 4.73 4.51 35.40
CA MET A 118 4.65 4.88 36.80
C MET A 118 5.92 5.64 37.17
N GLY A 119 5.73 6.91 37.49
CA GLY A 119 6.79 7.78 37.98
C GLY A 119 7.34 7.31 39.32
N GLY A 120 8.63 7.55 39.52
CA GLY A 120 9.26 7.52 40.84
C GLY A 120 10.71 7.07 40.78
N GLY A 121 11.61 7.93 41.28
CA GLY A 121 12.88 7.48 41.83
C GLY A 121 14.10 7.68 40.92
N TRP A 122 14.76 8.81 41.15
CA TRP A 122 16.15 9.02 40.79
C TRP A 122 17.02 7.97 41.51
N GLY A 123 17.89 7.26 40.79
CA GLY A 123 18.70 6.20 41.38
C GLY A 123 19.84 5.73 40.49
N SER A 124 20.93 6.50 40.48
CA SER A 124 22.32 6.04 40.53
C SER A 124 22.70 4.77 39.75
N TRP A 125 23.22 4.94 38.52
CA TRP A 125 24.08 3.93 37.91
C TRP A 125 25.48 3.99 38.54
N LEU A 126 25.69 3.18 39.58
CA LEU A 126 27.00 2.82 40.08
C LEU A 126 27.04 1.30 40.29
N LEU A 127 28.09 0.69 39.72
CA LEU A 127 28.61 -0.66 39.98
C LEU A 127 27.73 -1.79 39.41
N GLY A 128 28.18 -2.69 38.56
CA GLY A 128 29.53 -3.25 38.41
C GLY A 128 29.44 -4.77 38.59
N LYS A 129 30.29 -5.50 37.83
CA LYS A 129 30.63 -6.94 37.94
C LYS A 129 29.63 -7.92 37.31
N LEU A 130 30.03 -9.04 36.68
CA LEU A 130 31.28 -9.62 36.16
C LEU A 130 30.81 -10.91 35.43
N SER A 131 31.51 -11.28 34.35
CA SER A 131 31.82 -12.62 33.78
C SER A 131 30.89 -13.83 34.07
N VAL A 132 30.70 -14.78 33.16
CA VAL A 132 31.73 -15.73 32.70
C VAL A 132 31.33 -16.38 31.37
N VAL A 133 32.34 -16.50 30.49
CA VAL A 133 32.41 -17.33 29.28
C VAL A 133 32.69 -18.78 29.68
N ALA A 134 32.01 -19.75 29.07
CA ALA A 134 32.48 -21.14 29.06
C ALA A 134 32.44 -21.68 27.63
N VAL A 135 33.64 -21.93 27.11
CA VAL A 135 33.96 -22.73 25.92
C VAL A 135 34.31 -24.13 26.41
N ALA A 136 33.74 -25.15 25.77
CA ALA A 136 34.39 -26.43 25.47
C ALA A 136 33.62 -27.10 24.33
#